data_AF-A0A6M1LUJ2-F1
#
_entry.id   AF-A0A6M1LUJ2-F1
#
_cell.length_a   1.000
_cell.length_b   1.000
_cell.length_c   1.000
_cell.angle_alpha   90.00
_cell.angle_beta   90.00
_cell.angle_gamma   90.00
#
_symmetry.space_group_name_H-M   'P 1'
#
loop_
_entity.id
_entity.type
_entity.pdbx_description
1 polymer ?
#
loop_
_entity_poly.entity_id
_entity_poly.type
_entity_poly.pdbx_seq_one_letter_code
_entity_poly.pdbx_strand_id
1 'polypeptide(L)' 'MARLLWSAGSLLITLGIAALVFGWDALLWLPTAAMEMAVEQPETYGLIAGGIVLMVLARVLGRHG' A
#
# COMPACT_ATOMS: atom_id res chain seq x y z
N MET A 1 5.54 14.74 -19.07
CA MET A 1 5.89 13.31 -19.30
C MET A 1 7.24 12.92 -18.71
N ALA A 2 8.36 13.50 -19.14
CA ALA A 2 9.72 13.08 -18.72
C ALA A 2 9.98 13.11 -17.20
N ARG A 3 9.37 14.07 -16.47
CA ARG A 3 9.55 14.22 -15.01
C ARG A 3 8.95 13.06 -14.21
N LEU A 4 7.82 12.50 -14.67
CA LEU A 4 7.16 11.35 -14.05
C LEU A 4 7.94 10.05 -14.28
N LEU A 5 8.51 9.87 -15.47
CA LEU A 5 9.39 8.74 -15.78
C LEU A 5 10.67 8.79 -14.94
N TRP A 6 11.24 9.98 -14.75
CA TRP A 6 12.41 10.17 -13.90
C TRP A 6 12.10 9.89 -12.43
N SER A 7 10.99 10.40 -11.89
CA SER A 7 10.58 10.11 -10.51
C SER A 7 10.23 8.63 -10.31
N ALA A 8 9.60 8.00 -11.30
CA ALA A 8 9.30 6.57 -11.26
C ALA A 8 10.59 5.75 -11.26
N GLY A 9 11.57 6.12 -12.09
CA GLY A 9 12.89 5.49 -12.12
C GLY A 9 13.65 5.66 -10.80
N SER A 10 13.69 6.86 -10.23
CA SER A 10 14.34 7.09 -8.94
C SER A 10 13.66 6.35 -7.79
N LEU A 11 12.33 6.29 -7.79
CA LEU A 11 11.55 5.50 -6.82
C LEU A 11 11.88 4.02 -6.94
N LEU A 12 11.94 3.48 -8.17
CA LEU A 12 12.29 2.08 -8.40
C LEU A 12 13.69 1.74 -7.88
N ILE A 13 14.66 2.60 -8.14
CA ILE A 13 16.04 2.42 -7.67
C ILE A 13 16.09 2.48 -6.15
N THR A 14 15.42 3.46 -5.54
CA THR A 14 15.38 3.62 -4.07
C THR A 14 14.71 2.41 -3.42
N LEU A 15 13.61 1.93 -3.99
CA LEU A 15 12.90 0.74 -3.55
C LEU A 15 13.77 -0.52 -3.68
N GLY A 16 14.51 -0.66 -4.79
CA GLY A 16 15.43 -1.77 -5.01
C GLY A 16 16.60 -1.78 -4.02
N ILE A 17 17.16 -0.61 -3.71
CA ILE A 17 18.20 -0.47 -2.67
C ILE A 17 17.62 -0.82 -1.29
N ALA A 18 16.43 -0.33 -0.97
CA ALA A 18 15.77 -0.67 0.29
C ALA A 18 15.50 -2.18 0.39
N ALA A 19 15.03 -2.82 -0.69
CA ALA A 19 14.83 -4.27 -0.74
C ALA A 19 16.15 -5.05 -0.58
N LEU A 20 17.25 -4.55 -1.15
CA LEU A 20 18.57 -5.17 -1.02
C LEU A 20 19.11 -5.09 0.42
N VAL A 21 18.91 -3.96 1.10
CA VAL A 21 19.45 -3.70 2.44
C VAL A 21 18.60 -4.35 3.53
N PHE A 22 17.27 -4.25 3.42
CA PHE A 22 16.34 -4.70 4.45
C PHE A 22 15.76 -6.10 4.16
N GLY A 23 15.93 -6.60 2.94
CA GLY A 23 15.29 -7.83 2.47
C GLY A 23 13.84 -7.59 2.05
N TRP A 24 13.37 -8.39 1.07
CA TRP A 24 11.98 -8.34 0.63
C TRP A 24 10.99 -8.69 1.76
N ASP A 25 11.38 -9.55 2.69
CA ASP A 25 10.58 -9.89 3.87
C ASP A 25 10.25 -8.65 4.73
N ALA A 26 11.23 -7.78 4.99
CA ALA A 26 11.02 -6.57 5.79
C ALA A 26 10.34 -5.43 5.02
N LEU A 27 10.35 -5.45 3.69
CA LEU A 27 9.61 -4.47 2.87
C LEU A 27 8.14 -4.87 2.70
N LEU A 28 7.91 -6.18 2.56
CA LEU A 28 6.61 -6.75 2.26
C LEU A 28 5.89 -7.30 3.49
N TRP A 29 6.47 -7.21 4.69
CA TRP A 29 5.85 -7.71 5.93
C TRP A 29 4.41 -7.22 6.11
N LEU A 30 4.16 -5.92 5.88
CA LEU A 30 2.85 -5.30 6.10
C LEU A 30 1.83 -5.74 5.02
N PRO A 31 2.16 -5.71 3.70
CA PRO A 31 1.30 -6.31 2.67
C PRO A 31 1.03 -7.80 2.87
N THR A 32 2.05 -8.58 3.22
CA THR A 32 1.95 -10.03 3.39
C THR A 32 1.07 -10.36 4.59
N ALA A 33 1.30 -9.74 5.75
CA ALA A 33 0.44 -9.92 6.93
C ALA A 33 -1.01 -9.51 6.63
N ALA A 34 -1.21 -8.43 5.88
CA ALA A 34 -2.55 -8.02 5.45
C ALA A 34 -3.21 -9.04 4.50
N MET A 35 -2.48 -9.60 3.53
CA MET A 35 -2.98 -10.68 2.67
C MET A 35 -3.28 -11.95 3.46
N GLU A 36 -2.40 -12.33 4.38
CA GLU A 36 -2.53 -13.54 5.19
C GLU A 36 -3.78 -13.46 6.09
N MET A 37 -3.99 -12.30 6.73
CA MET A 37 -5.23 -12.01 7.46
C MET A 37 -6.46 -12.00 6.55
N ALA A 38 -6.33 -11.54 5.30
CA ALA A 38 -7.42 -11.55 4.32
C ALA A 38 -7.82 -12.96 3.90
N VAL A 39 -6.84 -13.87 3.80
CA VAL A 39 -7.04 -15.27 3.43
C VAL A 39 -7.60 -16.08 4.60
N GLU A 40 -7.13 -15.85 5.83
CA GLU A 40 -7.59 -16.58 7.02
C GLU A 40 -9.00 -16.19 7.47
N GLN A 41 -9.38 -14.90 7.38
CA GLN A 41 -10.67 -14.40 7.88
C GLN A 41 -11.28 -13.37 6.92
N PRO A 42 -11.85 -13.82 5.79
CA PRO A 42 -12.37 -12.94 4.74
C PRO A 42 -13.52 -12.05 5.21
N GLU A 43 -14.36 -12.51 6.14
CA GLU A 43 -15.44 -11.69 6.73
C GLU A 43 -14.91 -10.49 7.54
N THR A 44 -13.88 -10.69 8.36
CA THR A 44 -13.33 -9.64 9.22
C THR A 44 -12.48 -8.65 8.42
N TYR A 45 -11.65 -9.15 7.50
CA TYR A 45 -10.79 -8.31 6.68
C TYR A 45 -11.59 -7.50 5.65
N GLY A 46 -12.63 -8.09 5.05
CA GLY A 46 -13.52 -7.38 4.12
C GLY A 46 -14.20 -6.16 4.76
N LEU A 47 -14.61 -6.29 6.02
CA LEU A 47 -15.20 -5.19 6.80
C LEU A 47 -14.17 -4.11 7.16
N ILE A 48 -12.97 -4.49 7.59
CA ILE A 48 -11.91 -3.53 7.95
C ILE A 48 -11.41 -2.79 6.71
N ALA A 49 -11.07 -3.52 5.64
CA ALA A 49 -10.63 -2.93 4.38
C ALA A 49 -11.73 -2.07 3.75
N GLY A 50 -12.97 -2.55 3.73
CA GLY A 50 -14.13 -1.78 3.27
C GLY A 50 -14.35 -0.51 4.10
N GLY A 51 -14.25 -0.60 5.42
CA GLY A 51 -14.34 0.55 6.33
C GLY A 51 -13.27 1.61 6.08
N ILE A 52 -12.01 1.19 5.88
CA ILE A 52 -10.90 2.09 5.54
C ILE A 52 -11.15 2.75 4.19
N VAL A 53 -11.57 2.00 3.17
CA VAL A 53 -11.88 2.53 1.84
C VAL A 53 -13.00 3.57 1.91
N LEU A 54 -14.06 3.28 2.66
CA LEU A 54 -15.16 4.22 2.89
C LEU A 54 -14.71 5.48 3.65
N MET A 55 -13.85 5.34 4.66
CA MET A 55 -13.27 6.49 5.38
C MET A 55 -12.41 7.36 4.47
N VAL A 56 -11.58 6.76 3.62
CA VAL A 56 -10.74 7.47 2.66
C VAL A 56 -11.63 8.19 1.64
N LEU A 57 -12.64 7.50 1.08
CA LEU A 57 -13.60 8.10 0.17
C LEU A 57 -14.32 9.29 0.81
N ALA A 58 -14.86 9.11 2.02
CA ALA A 58 -15.52 10.18 2.76
C ALA A 58 -14.58 11.37 3.01
N ARG A 59 -13.31 11.11 3.36
CA ARG A 59 -12.33 12.17 3.61
C ARG A 59 -11.87 12.88 2.34
N VAL A 60 -11.82 12.19 1.20
CA VAL A 60 -11.51 12.78 -0.11
C VAL A 60 -12.68 13.63 -0.61
N LEU A 61 -13.91 13.14 -0.49
CA LEU A 61 -15.12 13.89 -0.83
C LEU A 61 -15.31 15.10 0.08
N GLY A 62 -15.10 14.96 1.39
CA GLY A 62 -15.23 16.06 2.36
C GLY A 62 -14.14 17.13 2.26
N ARG A 63 -13.05 16.89 1.52
CA ARG A 63 -12.00 17.91 1.27
C ARG A 63 -12.32 18.85 0.10
N HIS A 64 -13.35 18.57 -0.68
CA HIS A 64 -13.79 19.39 -1.82
C HIS A 64 -15.08 20.19 -1.57
N GLY A 65 -15.57 20.21 -0.33
CA GLY A 65 -16.71 21.03 0.13
C GLY A 65 -16.28 22.15 1.06
#